data_AF-A0A9D9C9G0-F1
#
_entry.id   AF-A0A9D9C9G0-F1
#
_cell.length_a   1.000
_cell.length_b   1.000
_cell.length_c   1.000
_cell.angle_alpha   90.00
_cell.angle_beta   90.00
_cell.angle_gamma   90.00
#
_symmetry.space_group_name_H-M   'P 1'
#
loop_
_entity.id
_entity.type
_entity.pdbx_description
1 polymer ?
#
loop_
_entity_poly.entity_id
_entity_poly.type
_entity_poly.pdbx_seq_one_letter_code
_entity_poly.pdbx_strand_id
1 'polypeptide(L)'
;MKKLYALFALCALLLSSCCQSKGDISIVLDNPSSERAVFAAEKLADALEDAGYTVADNAKQQIVLGSCQSESFRQTCQQAGWNADVQGKEAFHIYGKEGQFLVAGSDESGVLYGALELCDRLDENDKLPKNIDFQDAPEMVLRGTCIGVQKTYFLPGRQVYEYPYTEKEFPWFYDKELWIEYLDMLVENRMNSLYLWNGHPFASLVKLPDYPYALEVSEEDFKKNEEIFSFLTTEANKRGIWVIQMFYNIIVSKPFAEYHGIPTQNRKVEITPLLSDYTRKSVQAFIEKYPNVGLLVCLGEAMNTWEDDVNWFTKTIIPGVQDGLKT
;
A
#
# COMPACT_ATOMS: atom_id res chain seq x y z
N MET A 1 49.48 27.12 32.38
CA MET A 1 49.15 25.97 31.50
C MET A 1 48.77 24.66 32.21
N LYS A 2 48.76 24.55 33.55
CA LYS A 2 48.35 23.31 34.26
C LYS A 2 46.96 23.32 34.91
N LYS A 3 46.22 24.44 34.87
CA LYS A 3 44.87 24.56 35.47
C LYS A 3 43.71 24.54 34.45
N LEU A 4 43.99 24.56 33.14
CA LEU A 4 42.96 24.61 32.10
C LEU A 4 42.55 23.21 31.58
N TYR A 5 43.41 22.20 31.75
CA TYR A 5 43.11 20.82 31.32
C TYR A 5 42.19 20.07 32.31
N ALA A 6 42.10 20.51 33.56
CA ALA A 6 41.21 19.90 34.54
C ALA A 6 39.73 20.25 34.32
N LEU A 7 39.44 21.35 33.61
CA LEU A 7 38.06 21.77 33.33
C LEU A 7 37.48 21.11 32.07
N PHE A 8 38.34 20.71 31.11
CA PHE A 8 37.92 19.99 29.91
C PHE A 8 37.74 18.48 30.13
N ALA A 9 38.43 17.90 31.11
CA ALA A 9 38.22 16.50 31.50
C ALA A 9 36.91 16.30 32.31
N LEU A 10 36.35 17.36 32.91
CA LEU A 10 35.10 17.27 33.67
C LEU A 10 33.84 17.51 32.84
N CYS A 11 33.94 18.09 31.63
CA CYS A 11 32.81 18.27 30.71
C CYS A 11 32.66 17.15 29.68
N ALA A 12 33.67 16.29 29.48
CA ALA A 12 33.57 15.13 28.59
C ALA A 12 33.01 13.86 29.27
N LEU A 13 32.76 13.90 30.59
CA LEU A 13 32.25 12.78 31.39
C LEU A 13 30.75 12.89 31.72
N LEU A 14 30.02 13.84 31.11
CA LEU A 14 28.59 14.06 31.36
C LEU A 14 27.69 13.86 30.12
N LEU A 15 28.24 13.33 29.02
CA LEU A 15 27.44 12.96 27.83
C LEU A 15 27.40 11.45 27.56
N SER A 16 28.01 10.62 28.41
CA SER A 16 27.64 9.21 28.50
C SER A 16 26.52 9.07 29.53
N SER A 17 25.35 9.63 29.23
CA SER A 17 24.15 9.02 29.76
C SER A 17 24.11 7.65 29.10
N CYS A 18 24.67 6.64 29.75
CA CYS A 18 24.37 5.26 29.42
C CYS A 18 22.84 5.18 29.45
N CYS A 19 22.19 5.15 28.29
CA CYS A 19 20.86 4.59 28.19
C CYS A 19 21.02 3.15 28.68
N GLN A 20 20.83 2.97 29.98
CA GLN A 20 20.72 1.66 30.57
C GLN A 20 19.48 1.06 29.93
N SER A 21 19.68 0.02 29.13
CA SER A 21 18.59 -0.67 28.43
C SER A 21 17.43 -0.88 29.40
N LYS A 22 16.22 -0.48 28.99
CA LYS A 22 14.99 -0.67 29.77
C LYS A 22 14.64 -2.16 29.94
N GLY A 23 15.36 -3.03 29.24
CA GLY A 23 15.30 -4.47 29.32
C GLY A 23 15.42 -5.10 27.94
N ASP A 24 15.74 -6.38 27.92
CA ASP A 24 15.72 -7.18 26.70
C ASP A 24 14.30 -7.67 26.44
N ILE A 25 13.86 -7.60 25.18
CA ILE A 25 12.55 -8.05 24.72
C ILE A 25 12.66 -8.81 23.40
N SER A 26 11.86 -9.87 23.23
CA SER A 26 11.82 -10.65 21.99
C SER A 26 10.50 -10.46 21.28
N ILE A 27 10.54 -10.22 19.97
CA ILE A 27 9.35 -10.25 19.12
C ILE A 27 9.28 -11.62 18.46
N VAL A 28 8.15 -12.31 18.63
CA VAL A 28 7.91 -13.65 18.10
C VAL A 28 6.78 -13.59 17.09
N LEU A 29 7.05 -13.97 15.86
CA LEU A 29 6.05 -14.09 14.81
C LEU A 29 5.52 -15.51 14.74
N ASP A 30 4.19 -15.67 14.80
CA ASP A 30 3.56 -16.96 14.53
C ASP A 30 3.67 -17.35 13.04
N ASN A 31 3.50 -16.38 12.14
CA ASN A 31 3.57 -16.58 10.70
C ASN A 31 4.68 -15.72 10.06
N PRO A 32 5.94 -16.16 10.06
CA PRO A 32 7.04 -15.41 9.44
C PRO A 32 6.97 -15.37 7.91
N SER A 33 6.04 -16.08 7.27
CA SER A 33 5.82 -16.00 5.82
C SER A 33 4.89 -14.85 5.40
N SER A 34 4.20 -14.23 6.35
CA SER A 34 3.39 -13.03 6.10
C SER A 34 4.31 -11.81 6.05
N GLU A 35 4.51 -11.24 4.86
CA GLU A 35 5.25 -9.98 4.68
C GLU A 35 4.71 -8.86 5.57
N ARG A 36 3.40 -8.89 5.85
CA ARG A 36 2.71 -7.91 6.68
C ARG A 36 3.00 -8.09 8.17
N ALA A 37 3.04 -9.33 8.64
CA ALA A 37 3.44 -9.63 10.02
C ALA A 37 4.93 -9.31 10.23
N VAL A 38 5.77 -9.59 9.24
CA VAL A 38 7.19 -9.21 9.27
C VAL A 38 7.36 -7.70 9.36
N PHE A 39 6.67 -6.94 8.49
CA PHE A 39 6.68 -5.48 8.55
C PHE A 39 6.18 -4.93 9.90
N ALA A 40 5.14 -5.56 10.48
CA ALA A 40 4.65 -5.21 11.81
C ALA A 40 5.70 -5.42 12.91
N ALA A 41 6.43 -6.54 12.85
CA ALA A 41 7.53 -6.81 13.78
C ALA A 41 8.71 -5.84 13.60
N GLU A 42 9.06 -5.47 12.37
CA GLU A 42 10.08 -4.47 12.08
C GLU A 42 9.72 -3.11 12.69
N LYS A 43 8.49 -2.61 12.43
CA LYS A 43 8.02 -1.35 13.02
C LYS A 43 8.00 -1.37 14.55
N LEU A 44 7.63 -2.50 15.15
CA LEU A 44 7.64 -2.65 16.59
C LEU A 44 9.06 -2.75 17.15
N ALA A 45 9.99 -3.38 16.43
CA ALA A 45 11.40 -3.45 16.82
C ALA A 45 12.01 -2.04 16.85
N ASP A 46 11.82 -1.27 15.77
CA ASP A 46 12.30 0.12 15.68
C ASP A 46 11.78 0.97 16.84
N ALA A 47 10.46 0.93 17.11
CA ALA A 47 9.84 1.68 18.20
C ALA A 47 10.38 1.26 19.59
N LEU A 48 10.64 -0.04 19.80
CA LEU A 48 11.24 -0.55 21.03
C LEU A 48 12.67 -0.07 21.22
N GLU A 49 13.49 -0.10 20.17
CA GLU A 49 14.87 0.38 20.20
C GLU A 49 14.93 1.89 20.45
N ASP A 50 14.07 2.67 19.80
CA ASP A 50 13.95 4.11 20.00
C ASP A 50 13.52 4.45 21.43
N ALA A 51 12.64 3.65 22.03
CA ALA A 51 12.25 3.77 23.42
C ALA A 51 13.33 3.25 24.41
N GLY A 52 14.46 2.72 23.94
CA GLY A 52 15.60 2.29 24.75
C GLY A 52 15.51 0.86 25.29
N TYR A 53 14.69 0.00 24.69
CA TYR A 53 14.75 -1.45 24.88
C TYR A 53 15.82 -2.07 23.98
N THR A 54 16.19 -3.33 24.25
CA THR A 54 17.05 -4.11 23.37
C THR A 54 16.25 -5.27 22.80
N VAL A 55 16.05 -5.28 21.48
CA VAL A 55 15.39 -6.40 20.80
C VAL A 55 16.38 -7.55 20.66
N ALA A 56 16.09 -8.67 21.31
CA ALA A 56 16.99 -9.82 21.38
C ALA A 56 16.23 -11.13 21.31
N ASP A 57 16.87 -12.14 20.73
CA ASP A 57 16.34 -13.50 20.69
C ASP A 57 16.22 -14.08 22.10
N ASN A 58 15.11 -14.78 22.38
CA ASN A 58 14.88 -15.51 23.64
C ASN A 58 14.94 -14.63 24.91
N ALA A 59 14.58 -13.35 24.80
CA ALA A 59 14.44 -12.49 25.96
C ALA A 59 13.32 -13.00 26.90
N LYS A 60 13.41 -12.60 28.17
CA LYS A 60 12.40 -12.96 29.18
C LYS A 60 11.06 -12.28 28.91
N GLN A 61 11.07 -11.04 28.46
CA GLN A 61 9.87 -10.34 28.01
C GLN A 61 9.63 -10.66 26.54
N GLN A 62 8.39 -10.96 26.18
CA GLN A 62 8.06 -11.37 24.82
C GLN A 62 6.82 -10.64 24.32
N ILE A 63 6.82 -10.32 23.03
CA ILE A 63 5.64 -9.90 22.28
C ILE A 63 5.42 -10.93 21.18
N VAL A 64 4.33 -11.68 21.26
CA VAL A 64 3.94 -12.64 20.22
C VAL A 64 2.89 -12.02 19.33
N LEU A 65 3.20 -11.93 18.03
CA LEU A 65 2.28 -11.42 17.00
C LEU A 65 1.71 -12.60 16.21
N GLY A 66 0.39 -12.66 16.04
CA GLY A 66 -0.21 -13.72 15.24
C GLY A 66 -1.68 -13.55 14.93
N SER A 67 -2.11 -14.28 13.90
CA SER A 67 -3.50 -14.26 13.44
C SER A 67 -4.33 -15.31 14.16
N CYS A 68 -5.55 -14.95 14.56
CA CYS A 68 -6.55 -15.88 15.09
C CYS A 68 -6.96 -16.96 14.08
N GLN A 69 -6.58 -16.85 12.81
CA GLN A 69 -6.77 -17.90 11.80
C GLN A 69 -5.74 -19.03 11.94
N SER A 70 -4.59 -18.76 12.55
CA SER A 70 -3.54 -19.74 12.79
C SER A 70 -3.84 -20.63 14.00
N GLU A 71 -3.77 -21.96 13.81
CA GLU A 71 -3.97 -22.92 14.89
C GLU A 71 -2.84 -22.87 15.92
N SER A 72 -1.57 -22.68 15.49
CA SER A 72 -0.44 -22.55 16.41
C SER A 72 -0.59 -21.31 17.29
N PHE A 73 -1.03 -20.18 16.71
CA PHE A 73 -1.23 -18.96 17.49
C PHE A 73 -2.37 -19.12 18.53
N ARG A 74 -3.49 -19.75 18.14
CA ARG A 74 -4.58 -20.05 19.09
C ARG A 74 -4.10 -20.91 20.26
N GLN A 75 -3.24 -21.90 20.00
CA GLN A 75 -2.65 -22.73 21.05
C GLN A 75 -1.71 -21.92 21.95
N THR A 76 -0.89 -21.04 21.39
CA THR A 76 -0.03 -20.12 22.17
C THR A 76 -0.86 -19.24 23.10
N CYS A 77 -1.98 -18.69 22.62
CA CYS A 77 -2.90 -17.89 23.43
C CYS A 77 -3.48 -18.72 24.59
N GLN A 78 -3.98 -19.92 24.30
CA GLN A 78 -4.55 -20.81 25.32
C GLN A 78 -3.54 -21.20 26.40
N GLN A 79 -2.29 -21.48 26.00
CA GLN A 79 -1.19 -21.80 26.93
C GLN A 79 -0.85 -20.62 27.85
N ALA A 80 -0.99 -19.39 27.36
CA ALA A 80 -0.87 -18.17 28.15
C ALA A 80 -2.13 -17.86 29.00
N GLY A 81 -3.16 -18.71 28.96
CA GLY A 81 -4.40 -18.54 29.70
C GLY A 81 -5.31 -17.45 29.13
N TRP A 82 -5.18 -17.12 27.85
CA TRP A 82 -5.97 -16.12 27.16
C TRP A 82 -6.67 -16.70 25.93
N ASN A 83 -7.92 -16.30 25.70
CA ASN A 83 -8.68 -16.72 24.52
C ASN A 83 -8.86 -15.52 23.58
N ALA A 84 -8.11 -15.51 22.50
CA ALA A 84 -8.16 -14.47 21.48
C ALA A 84 -9.44 -14.60 20.62
N ASP A 85 -10.52 -13.93 21.02
CA ASP A 85 -11.75 -13.81 20.22
C ASP A 85 -11.78 -12.47 19.49
N VAL A 86 -11.23 -12.46 18.27
CA VAL A 86 -11.12 -11.26 17.44
C VAL A 86 -12.04 -11.37 16.24
N GLN A 87 -13.05 -10.51 16.17
CA GLN A 87 -14.07 -10.53 15.12
C GLN A 87 -14.05 -9.25 14.30
N GLY A 88 -14.37 -9.37 13.02
CA GLY A 88 -14.34 -8.27 12.06
C GLY A 88 -13.02 -8.20 11.28
N LYS A 89 -13.06 -7.69 10.06
CA LYS A 89 -11.88 -7.55 9.19
C LYS A 89 -10.94 -6.51 9.77
N GLU A 90 -9.63 -6.77 9.73
CA GLU A 90 -8.58 -5.88 10.27
C GLU A 90 -8.68 -5.57 11.78
N ALA A 91 -9.51 -6.32 12.51
CA ALA A 91 -9.66 -6.18 13.95
C ALA A 91 -8.47 -6.80 14.69
N PHE A 92 -8.20 -6.30 15.88
CA PHE A 92 -7.12 -6.82 16.72
C PHE A 92 -7.46 -6.80 18.20
N HIS A 93 -6.76 -7.62 18.98
CA HIS A 93 -6.84 -7.68 20.43
C HIS A 93 -5.44 -7.85 21.00
N ILE A 94 -5.04 -6.89 21.84
CA ILE A 94 -3.78 -6.90 22.57
C ILE A 94 -4.06 -7.33 24.00
N TYR A 95 -3.38 -8.38 24.43
CA TYR A 95 -3.37 -8.83 25.81
C TYR A 95 -1.94 -8.83 26.33
N GLY A 96 -1.72 -8.23 27.48
CA GLY A 96 -0.41 -8.18 28.10
C GLY A 96 -0.48 -8.25 29.61
N LYS A 97 0.39 -9.09 30.19
CA LYS A 97 0.47 -9.32 31.62
C LYS A 97 1.90 -9.66 32.01
N GLU A 98 2.43 -8.96 33.02
CA GLU A 98 3.75 -9.26 33.61
C GLU A 98 4.90 -9.30 32.57
N GLY A 99 4.84 -8.45 31.54
CA GLY A 99 5.87 -8.37 30.50
C GLY A 99 5.78 -9.43 29.39
N GLN A 100 4.69 -10.20 29.35
CA GLN A 100 4.31 -11.02 28.21
C GLN A 100 3.17 -10.34 27.47
N PHE A 101 3.29 -10.18 26.16
CA PHE A 101 2.27 -9.58 25.30
C PHE A 101 1.89 -10.53 24.17
N LEU A 102 0.61 -10.56 23.85
CA LEU A 102 0.01 -11.27 22.73
C LEU A 102 -0.76 -10.24 21.92
N VAL A 103 -0.43 -10.13 20.63
CA VAL A 103 -1.15 -9.30 19.67
C VAL A 103 -1.84 -10.23 18.70
N ALA A 104 -3.16 -10.34 18.86
CA ALA A 104 -3.99 -11.17 18.01
C ALA A 104 -4.67 -10.31 16.93
N GLY A 105 -4.47 -10.64 15.66
CA GLY A 105 -5.26 -10.09 14.55
C GLY A 105 -6.35 -11.07 14.10
N SER A 106 -7.50 -10.58 13.66
CA SER A 106 -8.47 -11.43 12.94
C SER A 106 -7.96 -11.87 11.55
N ASP A 107 -7.03 -11.09 11.01
CA ASP A 107 -6.25 -11.32 9.80
C ASP A 107 -4.87 -10.65 9.95
N GLU A 108 -4.03 -10.76 8.93
CA GLU A 108 -2.67 -10.18 8.95
C GLU A 108 -2.67 -8.63 9.04
N SER A 109 -3.73 -7.94 8.60
CA SER A 109 -3.85 -6.48 8.80
C SER A 109 -4.18 -6.15 10.26
N GLY A 110 -5.01 -6.97 10.91
CA GLY A 110 -5.24 -6.87 12.35
C GLY A 110 -3.95 -7.03 13.15
N VAL A 111 -3.09 -7.99 12.77
CA VAL A 111 -1.77 -8.16 13.42
C VAL A 111 -0.93 -6.87 13.30
N LEU A 112 -0.87 -6.29 12.10
CA LEU A 112 -0.20 -5.02 11.85
C LEU A 112 -0.77 -3.89 12.72
N TYR A 113 -2.08 -3.69 12.71
CA TYR A 113 -2.70 -2.59 13.47
C TYR A 113 -2.58 -2.77 14.98
N GLY A 114 -2.61 -4.01 15.49
CA GLY A 114 -2.35 -4.27 16.90
C GLY A 114 -0.89 -4.02 17.30
N ALA A 115 0.08 -4.27 16.40
CA ALA A 115 1.47 -3.92 16.63
C ALA A 115 1.68 -2.40 16.63
N LEU A 116 1.06 -1.68 15.69
CA LEU A 116 1.11 -0.22 15.65
C LEU A 116 0.46 0.42 16.87
N GLU A 117 -0.65 -0.11 17.38
CA GLU A 117 -1.24 0.36 18.64
C GLU A 117 -0.28 0.17 19.84
N LEU A 118 0.55 -0.87 19.84
CA LEU A 118 1.61 -1.00 20.84
C LEU A 118 2.71 0.06 20.64
N CYS A 119 3.09 0.36 19.40
CA CYS A 119 4.02 1.45 19.09
C CYS A 119 3.47 2.80 19.58
N ASP A 120 2.21 3.13 19.24
CA ASP A 120 1.54 4.37 19.66
C ASP A 120 1.58 4.54 21.18
N ARG A 121 1.24 3.48 21.93
CA ARG A 121 1.29 3.50 23.41
C ARG A 121 2.69 3.60 23.96
N LEU A 122 3.66 2.97 23.30
CA LEU A 122 5.06 3.02 23.69
C LEU A 122 5.59 4.45 23.53
N ASP A 123 5.29 5.11 22.42
CA ASP A 123 5.68 6.48 22.11
C ASP A 123 5.04 7.48 23.08
N GLU A 124 3.75 7.30 23.39
CA GLU A 124 3.04 8.17 24.33
C GLU A 124 3.55 8.08 25.77
N ASN A 125 4.03 6.90 26.19
CA ASN A 125 4.32 6.61 27.60
C ASN A 125 5.81 6.36 27.91
N ASP A 126 6.66 6.33 26.87
CA ASP A 126 8.08 5.98 26.92
C ASP A 126 8.35 4.60 27.59
N LYS A 127 7.35 3.71 27.59
CA LYS A 127 7.44 2.33 28.11
C LYS A 127 6.22 1.52 27.71
N LEU A 128 6.40 0.20 27.63
CA LEU A 128 5.28 -0.73 27.47
C LEU A 128 4.34 -0.72 28.69
N PRO A 129 3.02 -0.87 28.49
CA PRO A 129 2.07 -0.95 29.59
C PRO A 129 2.30 -2.21 30.42
N LYS A 130 2.21 -2.09 31.75
CA LYS A 130 2.43 -3.23 32.66
C LYS A 130 1.40 -4.35 32.45
N ASN A 131 0.14 -3.97 32.23
CA ASN A 131 -0.95 -4.84 31.85
C ASN A 131 -1.80 -4.13 30.80
N ILE A 132 -2.35 -4.89 29.86
CA ILE A 132 -3.19 -4.39 28.78
C ILE A 132 -4.19 -5.48 28.38
N ASP A 133 -5.43 -5.09 28.17
CA ASP A 133 -6.49 -5.91 27.58
C ASP A 133 -7.32 -4.95 26.74
N PHE A 134 -7.01 -4.89 25.44
CA PHE A 134 -7.54 -3.86 24.54
C PHE A 134 -7.85 -4.45 23.18
N GLN A 135 -9.08 -4.24 22.72
CA GLN A 135 -9.56 -4.69 21.43
C GLN A 135 -10.08 -3.49 20.64
N ASP A 136 -9.79 -3.49 19.34
CA ASP A 136 -10.29 -2.46 18.43
C ASP A 136 -10.45 -2.99 17.01
N ALA A 137 -11.24 -2.28 16.21
CA ALA A 137 -11.48 -2.57 14.80
C ALA A 137 -11.89 -1.29 14.05
N PRO A 138 -11.53 -1.16 12.76
CA PRO A 138 -11.95 -0.01 11.98
C PRO A 138 -13.46 -0.04 11.69
N GLU A 139 -14.13 1.10 11.85
CA GLU A 139 -15.53 1.26 11.42
C GLU A 139 -15.65 1.30 9.89
N MET A 140 -14.81 2.10 9.23
CA MET A 140 -14.76 2.20 7.77
C MET A 140 -13.82 1.13 7.21
N VAL A 141 -14.35 0.25 6.36
CA VAL A 141 -13.60 -0.91 5.79
C VAL A 141 -12.56 -0.53 4.73
N LEU A 142 -12.70 0.64 4.11
CA LEU A 142 -11.72 1.21 3.18
C LEU A 142 -11.43 2.65 3.59
N ARG A 143 -10.16 2.96 3.81
CA ARG A 143 -9.64 4.22 4.33
C ARG A 143 -8.43 4.58 3.48
N GLY A 144 -8.45 5.73 2.81
CA GLY A 144 -7.39 5.99 1.83
C GLY A 144 -7.40 7.37 1.22
N THR A 145 -6.38 7.59 0.40
CA THR A 145 -6.09 8.87 -0.27
C THR A 145 -5.84 8.65 -1.75
N CYS A 146 -5.92 9.72 -2.54
CA CYS A 146 -5.63 9.67 -3.97
C CYS A 146 -4.44 10.53 -4.35
N ILE A 147 -3.68 10.07 -5.34
CA ILE A 147 -2.65 10.84 -6.02
C ILE A 147 -3.03 10.96 -7.49
N GLY A 148 -3.12 12.20 -7.96
CA GLY A 148 -3.34 12.50 -9.37
C GLY A 148 -2.05 12.34 -10.16
N VAL A 149 -2.00 11.35 -11.06
CA VAL A 149 -0.98 11.30 -12.14
C VAL A 149 -1.46 12.24 -13.25
N GLN A 150 -1.48 13.53 -12.90
CA GLN A 150 -2.18 14.62 -13.57
C GLN A 150 -1.37 15.92 -13.50
N LYS A 151 -1.70 16.89 -14.35
CA LYS A 151 -1.04 18.22 -14.39
C LYS A 151 -2.07 19.34 -14.30
N THR A 152 -1.58 20.53 -13.96
CA THR A 152 -2.36 21.78 -13.93
C THR A 152 -2.68 22.33 -15.33
N TYR A 153 -2.13 21.73 -16.38
CA TYR A 153 -2.27 22.11 -17.78
C TYR A 153 -2.28 20.87 -18.68
N PHE A 154 -2.88 20.95 -19.86
CA PHE A 154 -2.89 19.85 -20.82
C PHE A 154 -1.54 19.73 -21.54
N LEU A 155 -1.09 18.50 -21.77
CA LEU A 155 0.11 18.25 -22.57
C LEU A 155 -0.13 18.61 -24.05
N PRO A 156 0.92 18.97 -24.81
CA PRO A 156 0.80 19.28 -26.23
C PRO A 156 0.14 18.16 -27.03
N GLY A 157 -0.97 18.48 -27.70
CA GLY A 157 -1.74 17.54 -28.50
C GLY A 157 -2.39 16.41 -27.70
N ARG A 158 -2.68 16.65 -26.41
CA ARG A 158 -3.47 15.82 -25.51
C ARG A 158 -4.72 16.58 -25.06
N GLN A 159 -5.75 15.84 -24.65
CA GLN A 159 -6.95 16.41 -24.04
C GLN A 159 -6.94 16.26 -22.51
N VAL A 160 -8.04 16.65 -21.86
CA VAL A 160 -8.21 16.58 -20.40
C VAL A 160 -7.94 15.16 -19.89
N TYR A 161 -7.26 15.05 -18.75
CA TYR A 161 -6.87 13.80 -18.07
C TYR A 161 -5.82 12.90 -18.78
N GLU A 162 -5.41 13.20 -20.01
CA GLU A 162 -4.48 12.39 -20.80
C GLU A 162 -3.00 12.68 -20.50
N TYR A 163 -2.41 11.94 -19.56
CA TYR A 163 -1.00 12.06 -19.18
C TYR A 163 -0.33 10.69 -19.13
N PRO A 164 0.49 10.32 -20.13
CA PRO A 164 1.27 9.08 -20.08
C PRO A 164 2.24 9.06 -18.90
N TYR A 165 2.47 7.88 -18.33
CA TYR A 165 3.37 7.69 -17.20
C TYR A 165 4.80 7.74 -17.74
N THR A 166 5.48 8.86 -17.55
CA THR A 166 6.89 9.05 -17.94
C THR A 166 7.63 9.81 -16.85
N GLU A 167 8.92 9.50 -16.69
CA GLU A 167 9.78 10.17 -15.70
C GLU A 167 9.91 11.66 -15.96
N LYS A 168 9.87 12.07 -17.24
CA LYS A 168 9.85 13.47 -17.63
C LYS A 168 8.64 14.22 -17.07
N GLU A 169 7.45 13.63 -17.19
CA GLU A 169 6.22 14.28 -16.72
C GLU A 169 6.04 14.11 -15.21
N PHE A 170 6.41 12.97 -14.63
CA PHE A 170 6.18 12.68 -13.21
C PHE A 170 7.45 12.11 -12.56
N PRO A 171 8.53 12.90 -12.39
CA PRO A 171 9.78 12.39 -11.82
C PRO A 171 9.59 11.82 -10.41
N TRP A 172 8.72 12.46 -9.61
CA TRP A 172 8.34 11.99 -8.28
C TRP A 172 7.72 10.58 -8.29
N PHE A 173 7.10 10.16 -9.39
CA PHE A 173 6.47 8.84 -9.47
C PHE A 173 7.53 7.72 -9.47
N TYR A 174 8.76 8.01 -9.87
CA TYR A 174 9.87 7.05 -9.96
C TYR A 174 10.85 7.15 -8.78
N ASP A 175 10.55 8.01 -7.80
CA ASP A 175 11.30 8.17 -6.56
C ASP A 175 10.82 7.13 -5.54
N LYS A 176 11.63 6.10 -5.30
CA LYS A 176 11.25 4.97 -4.44
C LYS A 176 11.23 5.38 -2.97
N GLU A 177 12.17 6.20 -2.55
CA GLU A 177 12.27 6.73 -1.19
C GLU A 177 11.03 7.56 -0.85
N LEU A 178 10.59 8.44 -1.76
CA LEU A 178 9.35 9.21 -1.59
C LEU A 178 8.12 8.30 -1.46
N TRP A 179 8.06 7.20 -2.21
CA TRP A 179 6.98 6.22 -2.06
C TRP A 179 7.00 5.52 -0.70
N ILE A 180 8.18 5.17 -0.17
CA ILE A 180 8.30 4.61 1.18
C ILE A 180 7.76 5.60 2.21
N GLU A 181 8.19 6.86 2.16
CA GLU A 181 7.72 7.90 3.08
C GLU A 181 6.19 8.06 3.03
N TYR A 182 5.61 8.08 1.82
CA TYR A 182 4.17 8.21 1.66
C TYR A 182 3.40 7.00 2.17
N LEU A 183 3.86 5.78 1.86
CA LEU A 183 3.20 4.55 2.32
C LEU A 183 3.35 4.35 3.83
N ASP A 184 4.48 4.76 4.41
CA ASP A 184 4.68 4.79 5.87
C ASP A 184 3.69 5.75 6.54
N MET A 185 3.51 6.95 5.98
CA MET A 185 2.49 7.87 6.46
C MET A 185 1.07 7.27 6.38
N LEU A 186 0.74 6.53 5.31
CA LEU A 186 -0.57 5.89 5.20
C LEU A 186 -0.78 4.82 6.29
N VAL A 187 0.22 3.99 6.55
CA VAL A 187 0.09 2.91 7.54
C VAL A 187 0.06 3.44 8.98
N GLU A 188 0.82 4.50 9.29
CA GLU A 188 0.75 5.24 10.56
C GLU A 188 -0.67 5.78 10.81
N ASN A 189 -1.35 6.23 9.76
CA ASN A 189 -2.75 6.69 9.83
C ASN A 189 -3.77 5.54 9.68
N ARG A 190 -3.33 4.28 9.74
CA ARG A 190 -4.14 3.06 9.55
C ARG A 190 -4.98 3.07 8.27
N MET A 191 -4.51 3.76 7.23
CA MET A 191 -5.13 3.76 5.90
C MET A 191 -4.75 2.47 5.17
N ASN A 192 -5.70 1.90 4.43
CA ASN A 192 -5.57 0.61 3.75
C ASN A 192 -5.85 0.66 2.25
N SER A 193 -5.93 1.86 1.67
CA SER A 193 -6.12 2.02 0.22
C SER A 193 -5.43 3.25 -0.34
N LEU A 194 -4.88 3.11 -1.55
CA LEU A 194 -4.22 4.16 -2.31
C LEU A 194 -4.77 4.18 -3.73
N TYR A 195 -5.22 5.34 -4.20
CA TYR A 195 -5.83 5.50 -5.52
C TYR A 195 -4.92 6.33 -6.45
N LEU A 196 -4.56 5.78 -7.61
CA LEU A 196 -3.83 6.52 -8.65
C LEU A 196 -4.80 6.99 -9.73
N TRP A 197 -4.95 8.31 -9.91
CA TRP A 197 -5.91 8.89 -10.85
C TRP A 197 -5.25 9.29 -12.17
N ASN A 198 -5.71 8.68 -13.27
CA ASN A 198 -5.24 9.00 -14.62
C ASN A 198 -6.36 8.81 -15.67
N GLY A 199 -6.30 9.53 -16.79
CA GLY A 199 -7.27 9.38 -17.88
C GLY A 199 -7.28 7.98 -18.50
N HIS A 200 -6.12 7.56 -19.02
CA HIS A 200 -5.96 6.31 -19.76
C HIS A 200 -4.61 5.63 -19.42
N PRO A 201 -4.50 5.04 -18.23
CA PRO A 201 -3.22 4.53 -17.72
C PRO A 201 -2.70 3.31 -18.52
N PHE A 202 -3.62 2.55 -19.13
CA PHE A 202 -3.32 1.27 -19.77
C PHE A 202 -2.22 1.37 -20.84
N ALA A 203 -2.26 2.43 -21.66
CA ALA A 203 -1.29 2.63 -22.73
C ALA A 203 0.14 2.94 -22.24
N SER A 204 0.33 3.16 -20.95
CA SER A 204 1.65 3.29 -20.32
C SER A 204 2.09 2.04 -19.56
N LEU A 205 1.18 1.08 -19.32
CA LEU A 205 1.37 -0.02 -18.36
C LEU A 205 1.25 -1.42 -18.99
N VAL A 206 0.53 -1.55 -20.10
CA VAL A 206 0.36 -2.83 -20.81
C VAL A 206 0.66 -2.71 -22.31
N LYS A 207 1.10 -3.81 -22.91
CA LYS A 207 1.25 -3.96 -24.35
C LYS A 207 0.19 -4.92 -24.86
N LEU A 208 -0.45 -4.58 -25.97
CA LEU A 208 -1.48 -5.40 -26.59
C LEU A 208 -0.94 -5.99 -27.90
N PRO A 209 -0.89 -7.32 -28.06
CA PRO A 209 -0.42 -7.95 -29.30
C PRO A 209 -1.18 -7.49 -30.55
N ASP A 210 -2.49 -7.25 -30.42
CA ASP A 210 -3.35 -6.82 -31.53
C ASP A 210 -3.26 -5.31 -31.80
N TYR A 211 -2.76 -4.53 -30.84
CA TYR A 211 -2.62 -3.08 -30.92
C TYR A 211 -1.21 -2.63 -30.48
N PRO A 212 -0.13 -3.13 -31.11
CA PRO A 212 1.23 -2.87 -30.65
C PRO A 212 1.61 -1.39 -30.80
N TYR A 213 0.98 -0.69 -31.74
CA TYR A 213 1.15 0.74 -31.96
C TYR A 213 0.45 1.61 -30.91
N ALA A 214 -0.38 1.06 -30.03
CA ALA A 214 -1.15 1.84 -29.05
C ALA A 214 -0.35 2.25 -27.81
N LEU A 215 0.87 1.75 -27.63
CA LEU A 215 1.74 2.11 -26.50
C LEU A 215 2.11 3.60 -26.55
N GLU A 216 1.95 4.30 -25.42
CA GLU A 216 2.12 5.76 -25.35
C GLU A 216 3.48 6.24 -24.88
N VAL A 217 4.31 5.31 -24.44
CA VAL A 217 5.59 5.57 -23.80
C VAL A 217 6.69 4.85 -24.55
N SER A 218 7.92 5.30 -24.40
CA SER A 218 9.08 4.60 -24.96
C SER A 218 9.25 3.23 -24.33
N GLU A 219 9.99 2.33 -24.97
CA GLU A 219 10.37 1.04 -24.39
C GLU A 219 11.16 1.18 -23.08
N GLU A 220 11.92 2.28 -22.93
CA GLU A 220 12.64 2.60 -21.70
C GLU A 220 11.67 3.00 -20.58
N ASP A 221 10.77 3.95 -20.85
CA ASP A 221 9.76 4.40 -19.89
C ASP A 221 8.83 3.26 -19.50
N PHE A 222 8.45 2.39 -20.44
CA PHE A 222 7.62 1.21 -20.16
C PHE A 222 8.27 0.29 -19.12
N LYS A 223 9.57 0.03 -19.24
CA LYS A 223 10.30 -0.79 -18.27
C LYS A 223 10.39 -0.11 -16.90
N LYS A 224 10.61 1.20 -16.86
CA LYS A 224 10.58 1.96 -15.61
C LYS A 224 9.19 1.90 -14.96
N ASN A 225 8.13 1.97 -15.77
CA ASN A 225 6.75 1.83 -15.31
C ASN A 225 6.48 0.44 -14.72
N GLU A 226 7.00 -0.62 -15.34
CA GLU A 226 6.91 -1.99 -14.80
C GLU A 226 7.62 -2.10 -13.45
N GLU A 227 8.85 -1.58 -13.37
CA GLU A 227 9.66 -1.63 -12.15
C GLU A 227 8.98 -0.89 -11.00
N ILE A 228 8.52 0.34 -11.25
CA ILE A 228 7.95 1.16 -10.19
C ILE A 228 6.56 0.70 -9.75
N PHE A 229 5.73 0.16 -10.65
CA PHE A 229 4.45 -0.47 -10.25
C PHE A 229 4.68 -1.73 -9.43
N SER A 230 5.65 -2.57 -9.82
CA SER A 230 6.02 -3.76 -9.04
C SER A 230 6.51 -3.38 -7.64
N PHE A 231 7.39 -2.37 -7.56
CA PHE A 231 7.86 -1.81 -6.30
C PHE A 231 6.70 -1.27 -5.44
N LEU A 232 5.86 -0.40 -6.00
CA LEU A 232 4.74 0.21 -5.30
C LEU A 232 3.77 -0.83 -4.75
N THR A 233 3.39 -1.83 -5.56
CA THR A 233 2.45 -2.88 -5.13
C THR A 233 3.03 -3.80 -4.06
N THR A 234 4.32 -4.13 -4.14
CA THR A 234 5.03 -4.93 -3.12
C THR A 234 5.11 -4.17 -1.80
N GLU A 235 5.54 -2.92 -1.85
CA GLU A 235 5.67 -2.06 -0.66
C GLU A 235 4.32 -1.71 -0.02
N ALA A 236 3.27 -1.55 -0.82
CA ALA A 236 1.91 -1.34 -0.34
C ALA A 236 1.34 -2.63 0.31
N ASN A 237 1.59 -3.82 -0.27
CA ASN A 237 1.07 -5.09 0.23
C ASN A 237 1.52 -5.40 1.66
N LYS A 238 2.83 -5.26 1.92
CA LYS A 238 3.40 -5.51 3.25
C LYS A 238 2.89 -4.50 4.30
N ARG A 239 2.36 -3.35 3.88
CA ARG A 239 1.68 -2.35 4.72
C ARG A 239 0.17 -2.53 4.83
N GLY A 240 -0.40 -3.54 4.16
CA GLY A 240 -1.85 -3.74 4.11
C GLY A 240 -2.60 -2.68 3.31
N ILE A 241 -1.92 -2.03 2.35
CA ILE A 241 -2.49 -0.98 1.50
C ILE A 241 -2.87 -1.58 0.16
N TRP A 242 -4.14 -1.49 -0.20
CA TRP A 242 -4.63 -1.89 -1.51
C TRP A 242 -4.47 -0.76 -2.53
N VAL A 243 -3.61 -0.97 -3.53
CA VAL A 243 -3.40 -0.02 -4.64
C VAL A 243 -4.53 -0.17 -5.65
N ILE A 244 -5.12 0.95 -6.07
CA ILE A 244 -6.27 1.00 -6.97
C ILE A 244 -5.97 1.98 -8.11
N GLN A 245 -5.99 1.51 -9.35
CA GLN A 245 -5.86 2.34 -10.53
C GLN A 245 -7.23 2.88 -10.93
N MET A 246 -7.37 4.21 -10.88
CA MET A 246 -8.55 4.91 -11.36
C MET A 246 -8.38 5.26 -12.84
N PHE A 247 -9.45 5.11 -13.63
CA PHE A 247 -9.46 5.55 -15.03
C PHE A 247 -10.79 6.15 -15.48
N TYR A 248 -10.72 7.02 -16.49
CA TYR A 248 -11.85 7.71 -17.11
C TYR A 248 -12.28 7.01 -18.40
N ASN A 249 -13.48 7.31 -18.88
CA ASN A 249 -14.07 6.69 -20.07
C ASN A 249 -14.85 7.70 -20.94
N ILE A 250 -14.90 7.55 -22.26
CA ILE A 250 -14.08 6.66 -23.09
C ILE A 250 -12.86 7.45 -23.58
N ILE A 251 -11.67 7.00 -23.21
CA ILE A 251 -10.40 7.57 -23.65
C ILE A 251 -9.59 6.44 -24.29
N VAL A 252 -8.94 6.73 -25.41
CA VAL A 252 -7.96 5.85 -26.05
C VAL A 252 -6.62 6.55 -26.17
N SER A 253 -5.59 5.76 -26.38
CA SER A 253 -4.25 6.30 -26.50
C SER A 253 -4.08 7.16 -27.75
N LYS A 254 -3.21 8.17 -27.70
CA LYS A 254 -2.95 9.04 -28.86
C LYS A 254 -2.43 8.26 -30.08
N PRO A 255 -1.44 7.36 -29.95
CA PRO A 255 -0.99 6.55 -31.09
C PRO A 255 -2.11 5.67 -31.68
N PHE A 256 -2.99 5.11 -30.84
CA PHE A 256 -4.17 4.38 -31.31
C PHE A 256 -5.13 5.29 -32.08
N ALA A 257 -5.42 6.47 -31.53
CA ALA A 257 -6.31 7.46 -32.12
C ALA A 257 -5.80 7.92 -33.50
N GLU A 258 -4.51 8.24 -33.60
CA GLU A 258 -3.85 8.68 -34.83
C GLU A 258 -3.85 7.57 -35.89
N TYR A 259 -3.57 6.32 -35.51
CA TYR A 259 -3.59 5.18 -36.43
C TYR A 259 -4.97 4.96 -37.07
N HIS A 260 -6.05 5.16 -36.29
CA HIS A 260 -7.42 4.96 -36.75
C HIS A 260 -8.10 6.23 -37.29
N GLY A 261 -7.45 7.39 -37.23
CA GLY A 261 -8.03 8.66 -37.66
C GLY A 261 -9.22 9.12 -36.81
N ILE A 262 -9.22 8.81 -35.51
CA ILE A 262 -10.27 9.14 -34.55
C ILE A 262 -9.72 10.09 -33.46
N PRO A 263 -10.57 10.83 -32.71
CA PRO A 263 -10.10 11.56 -31.54
C PRO A 263 -9.75 10.61 -30.38
N THR A 264 -8.83 11.02 -29.51
CA THR A 264 -8.47 10.28 -28.28
C THR A 264 -9.64 10.16 -27.30
N GLN A 265 -10.46 11.20 -27.23
CA GLN A 265 -11.72 11.22 -26.51
C GLN A 265 -12.68 12.19 -27.19
N ASN A 266 -13.98 11.88 -27.15
CA ASN A 266 -15.05 12.76 -27.59
C ASN A 266 -16.34 12.31 -26.94
N ARG A 267 -16.97 13.18 -26.14
CA ARG A 267 -18.23 12.87 -25.44
C ARG A 267 -19.35 12.41 -26.38
N LYS A 268 -19.34 12.83 -27.64
CA LYS A 268 -20.36 12.48 -28.64
C LYS A 268 -19.98 11.25 -29.48
N VAL A 269 -18.87 10.57 -29.18
CA VAL A 269 -18.45 9.39 -29.93
C VAL A 269 -19.39 8.23 -29.63
N GLU A 270 -19.81 7.51 -30.67
CA GLU A 270 -20.57 6.27 -30.50
C GLU A 270 -19.63 5.16 -30.03
N ILE A 271 -20.12 4.27 -29.16
CA ILE A 271 -19.40 3.06 -28.77
C ILE A 271 -19.28 2.14 -29.99
N THR A 272 -18.07 2.01 -30.53
CA THR A 272 -17.79 1.12 -31.65
C THR A 272 -17.20 -0.21 -31.18
N PRO A 273 -17.34 -1.30 -31.97
CA PRO A 273 -16.66 -2.56 -31.69
C PRO A 273 -15.14 -2.41 -31.54
N LEU A 274 -14.51 -1.50 -32.29
CA LEU A 274 -13.08 -1.21 -32.22
C LEU A 274 -12.68 -0.63 -30.85
N LEU A 275 -13.39 0.41 -30.39
CA LEU A 275 -13.11 1.03 -29.09
C LEU A 275 -13.32 0.04 -27.94
N SER A 276 -14.40 -0.75 -28.04
CA SER A 276 -14.71 -1.79 -27.05
C SER A 276 -13.64 -2.88 -27.03
N ASP A 277 -13.20 -3.38 -28.18
CA ASP A 277 -12.19 -4.45 -28.23
C ASP A 277 -10.84 -3.98 -27.67
N TYR A 278 -10.38 -2.79 -28.08
CA TYR A 278 -9.17 -2.17 -27.53
C TYR A 278 -9.23 -2.03 -26.01
N THR A 279 -10.30 -1.43 -25.49
CA THR A 279 -10.43 -1.19 -24.04
C THR A 279 -10.56 -2.49 -23.26
N ARG A 280 -11.36 -3.45 -23.75
CA ARG A 280 -11.51 -4.76 -23.11
C ARG A 280 -10.16 -5.47 -22.97
N LYS A 281 -9.35 -5.47 -24.05
CA LYS A 281 -8.00 -6.07 -24.04
C LYS A 281 -7.02 -5.29 -23.18
N SER A 282 -7.10 -3.95 -23.13
CA SER A 282 -6.34 -3.12 -22.19
C SER A 282 -6.64 -3.48 -20.73
N VAL A 283 -7.92 -3.59 -20.37
CA VAL A 283 -8.34 -3.96 -19.01
C VAL A 283 -7.93 -5.39 -18.69
N GLN A 284 -8.15 -6.34 -19.61
CA GLN A 284 -7.73 -7.73 -19.45
C GLN A 284 -6.21 -7.81 -19.16
N ALA A 285 -5.39 -7.25 -20.04
CA ALA A 285 -3.93 -7.30 -19.90
C ALA A 285 -3.46 -6.62 -18.60
N PHE A 286 -4.18 -5.59 -18.12
CA PHE A 286 -3.85 -4.92 -16.87
C PHE A 286 -4.12 -5.83 -15.66
N ILE A 287 -5.26 -6.51 -15.63
CA ILE A 287 -5.61 -7.46 -14.57
C ILE A 287 -4.63 -8.64 -14.55
N GLU A 288 -4.28 -9.19 -15.71
CA GLU A 288 -3.32 -10.31 -15.82
C GLU A 288 -1.93 -9.90 -15.30
N LYS A 289 -1.49 -8.68 -15.62
CA LYS A 289 -0.15 -8.20 -15.29
C LYS A 289 -0.03 -7.68 -13.86
N TYR A 290 -1.09 -7.07 -13.33
CA TYR A 290 -1.10 -6.44 -12.00
C TYR A 290 -2.28 -6.99 -11.15
N PRO A 291 -2.26 -8.29 -10.81
CA PRO A 291 -3.44 -9.00 -10.29
C PRO A 291 -3.93 -8.51 -8.91
N ASN A 292 -3.07 -7.83 -8.16
CA ASN A 292 -3.42 -7.29 -6.84
C ASN A 292 -3.87 -5.82 -6.88
N VAL A 293 -3.87 -5.18 -8.06
CA VAL A 293 -4.27 -3.78 -8.22
C VAL A 293 -5.76 -3.70 -8.53
N GLY A 294 -6.50 -2.95 -7.70
CA GLY A 294 -7.93 -2.70 -7.93
C GLY A 294 -8.17 -1.71 -9.08
N LEU A 295 -9.42 -1.65 -9.56
CA LEU A 295 -9.86 -0.68 -10.55
C LEU A 295 -10.95 0.22 -10.00
N LEU A 296 -10.77 1.55 -10.12
CA LEU A 296 -11.81 2.54 -9.87
C LEU A 296 -12.30 3.11 -11.21
N VAL A 297 -13.51 2.76 -11.60
CA VAL A 297 -14.04 3.08 -12.93
C VAL A 297 -14.90 4.34 -12.88
N CYS A 298 -14.48 5.40 -13.57
CA CYS A 298 -15.36 6.53 -13.85
C CYS A 298 -16.05 6.32 -15.19
N LEU A 299 -17.38 6.18 -15.17
CA LEU A 299 -18.21 6.15 -16.37
C LEU A 299 -18.40 7.58 -16.92
N GLY A 300 -17.30 8.19 -17.37
CA GLY A 300 -17.26 9.57 -17.87
C GLY A 300 -15.83 10.13 -17.89
N GLU A 301 -15.61 11.38 -18.26
CA GLU A 301 -16.62 12.38 -18.69
C GLU A 301 -16.85 12.39 -20.22
N ALA A 302 -16.13 11.56 -20.96
CA ALA A 302 -16.22 11.42 -22.42
C ALA A 302 -17.23 10.32 -22.82
N MET A 303 -18.40 10.34 -22.18
CA MET A 303 -19.56 9.50 -22.52
C MET A 303 -20.83 10.33 -22.64
N ASN A 304 -21.72 9.91 -23.55
CA ASN A 304 -22.85 10.72 -23.99
C ASN A 304 -24.09 10.54 -23.11
N THR A 305 -24.55 9.28 -22.98
CA THR A 305 -25.85 8.91 -22.37
C THR A 305 -25.69 7.87 -21.26
N TRP A 306 -26.66 7.77 -20.36
CA TRP A 306 -26.66 6.75 -19.31
C TRP A 306 -26.74 5.33 -19.88
N GLU A 307 -27.39 5.15 -21.04
CA GLU A 307 -27.42 3.88 -21.76
C GLU A 307 -26.02 3.49 -22.27
N ASP A 308 -25.24 4.47 -22.75
CA ASP A 308 -23.83 4.24 -23.11
C ASP A 308 -23.02 3.85 -21.89
N ASP A 309 -23.22 4.51 -20.73
CA ASP A 309 -22.53 4.18 -19.48
C ASP A 309 -22.76 2.72 -19.07
N VAL A 310 -24.03 2.29 -19.08
CA VAL A 310 -24.41 0.90 -18.73
C VAL A 310 -23.85 -0.08 -19.75
N ASN A 311 -23.96 0.22 -21.06
CA ASN A 311 -23.45 -0.65 -22.10
C ASN A 311 -21.93 -0.80 -22.02
N TRP A 312 -21.20 0.29 -21.85
CA TRP A 312 -19.75 0.29 -21.74
C TRP A 312 -19.29 -0.51 -20.52
N PHE A 313 -19.90 -0.26 -19.36
CA PHE A 313 -19.52 -0.96 -18.14
C PHE A 313 -19.79 -2.47 -18.23
N THR A 314 -20.98 -2.85 -18.70
CA THR A 314 -21.44 -4.25 -18.67
C THR A 314 -20.97 -5.09 -19.84
N LYS A 315 -20.62 -4.48 -20.99
CA LYS A 315 -20.23 -5.21 -22.22
C LYS A 315 -18.77 -5.04 -22.59
N THR A 316 -18.07 -4.07 -22.00
CA THR A 316 -16.65 -3.81 -22.28
C THR A 316 -15.79 -3.98 -21.02
N ILE A 317 -16.06 -3.19 -19.97
CA ILE A 317 -15.21 -3.14 -18.78
C ILE A 317 -15.30 -4.42 -17.95
N ILE A 318 -16.50 -4.81 -17.49
CA ILE A 318 -16.69 -6.04 -16.68
C ILE A 318 -16.20 -7.28 -17.43
N PRO A 319 -16.52 -7.49 -18.73
CA PRO A 319 -15.98 -8.63 -19.46
C PRO A 319 -14.45 -8.63 -19.55
N GLY A 320 -13.81 -7.48 -19.72
CA GLY A 320 -12.34 -7.38 -19.71
C GLY A 320 -11.74 -7.78 -18.37
N VAL A 321 -12.35 -7.35 -17.26
CA VAL A 321 -11.95 -7.80 -15.91
C VAL A 321 -12.14 -9.31 -15.76
N GLN A 322 -13.29 -9.84 -16.17
CA GLN A 322 -13.58 -11.28 -16.08
C GLN A 322 -12.65 -12.13 -16.94
N ASP A 323 -12.19 -11.62 -18.07
CA ASP A 323 -11.22 -12.32 -18.92
C ASP A 323 -9.86 -12.39 -18.22
N GLY A 324 -9.40 -11.28 -17.64
CA GLY A 324 -8.12 -11.26 -16.92
C GLY A 324 -8.12 -12.06 -15.60
N LEU A 325 -9.28 -12.30 -15.00
CA LEU A 325 -9.40 -13.15 -13.80
C LEU A 325 -9.44 -14.66 -14.10
N LYS A 326 -9.57 -15.07 -15.36
CA LYS A 326 -9.67 -16.49 -15.76
C LYS A 326 -8.32 -17.13 -16.09
N THR A 327 -7.26 -16.35 -16.18
CA THR A 327 -5.90 -16.80 -16.48
C THR A 327 -5.18 -17.27 -15.24
#